data_AF-A0A965AC97-F1
#
_entry.id   AF-A0A965AC97-F1
#
_cell.length_a   1.000
_cell.length_b   1.000
_cell.length_c   1.000
_cell.angle_alpha   90.00
_cell.angle_beta   90.00
_cell.angle_gamma   90.00
#
_symmetry.space_group_name_H-M   'P 1'
#
loop_
_entity.id
_entity.type
_entity.pdbx_description
1 polymer ?
#
loop_
_entity_poly.entity_id
_entity_poly.type
_entity_poly.pdbx_seq_one_letter_code
_entity_poly.pdbx_strand_id
1 'polypeptide(L)' 'GDKVSKGQVVCIIEAMKLFNEIESEVSGTVVKVMVENAQPVEYDQVLFVVEPD' A
#
# COMPACT_ATOMS: atom_id res chain seq x y z
N GLY A 1 -7.36 12.37 -0.70
CA GLY A 1 -6.74 11.06 -0.92
C GLY A 1 -6.40 10.93 -2.38
N ASP A 2 -5.49 10.01 -2.68
CA ASP A 2 -5.13 9.71 -4.06
C ASP A 2 -6.06 8.62 -4.60
N LYS A 3 -6.44 8.73 -5.88
CA LYS A 3 -7.21 7.69 -6.56
C LYS A 3 -6.27 6.56 -6.98
N VAL A 4 -6.69 5.33 -6.71
CA VAL A 4 -5.98 4.11 -7.11
C VAL A 4 -6.90 3.23 -7.94
N SER A 5 -6.32 2.56 -8.94
CA SER A 5 -7.01 1.53 -9.71
C SER A 5 -6.59 0.14 -9.23
N LYS A 6 -7.44 -0.86 -9.42
CA LYS A 6 -7.06 -2.27 -9.23
C LYS A 6 -5.80 -2.60 -10.06
N GLY A 7 -4.80 -3.19 -9.41
CA GLY A 7 -3.49 -3.52 -10.00
C GLY A 7 -2.51 -2.34 -10.05
N GLN A 8 -2.89 -1.14 -9.60
CA GLN A 8 -1.97 -0.03 -9.50
C GLN A 8 -1.00 -0.25 -8.33
N VAL A 9 0.30 -0.11 -8.58
CA VAL A 9 1.31 -0.13 -7.53
C VAL A 9 1.12 1.07 -6.61
N VAL A 10 0.94 0.80 -5.31
CA VAL A 10 0.70 1.82 -4.27
C VAL A 10 1.91 2.07 -3.38
N CYS A 11 2.75 1.06 -3.17
CA CYS A 11 4.03 1.22 -2.49
C CYS A 11 5.02 0.12 -2.87
N ILE A 12 6.28 0.31 -2.45
CA ILE A 12 7.34 -0.67 -2.58
C ILE A 12 7.86 -0.94 -1.18
N ILE A 13 8.00 -2.22 -0.81
CA ILE A 13 8.55 -2.65 0.46
C ILE A 13 9.86 -3.39 0.24
N GLU A 14 10.82 -3.22 1.15
CA GLU A 14 12.04 -4.02 1.16
C GLU A 14 11.87 -5.19 2.15
N ALA A 15 11.92 -6.41 1.64
CA ALA A 15 11.84 -7.63 2.43
C ALA A 15 12.97 -8.59 2.02
N MET A 16 13.77 -9.06 2.97
CA MET A 16 14.86 -10.02 2.73
C MET A 16 15.82 -9.63 1.58
N LYS A 17 16.17 -8.34 1.46
CA LYS A 17 16.99 -7.74 0.38
C LYS A 17 16.32 -7.74 -1.00
N LEU A 18 15.02 -7.97 -1.07
CA LEU A 18 14.21 -7.84 -2.27
C LEU A 18 13.28 -6.65 -2.13
N PHE A 19 13.06 -5.93 -3.22
CA PHE A 19 12.02 -4.92 -3.31
C PHE A 19 10.78 -5.57 -3.91
N ASN A 20 9.68 -5.54 -3.17
CA ASN A 20 8.39 -6.05 -3.59
C ASN A 20 7.43 -4.88 -3.81
N GLU A 21 6.73 -4.91 -4.92
CA GLU A 21 5.67 -3.96 -5.24
C GLU A 21 4.37 -4.43 -4.59
N ILE A 22 3.67 -3.52 -3.95
CA ILE A 22 2.34 -3.76 -3.40
C ILE A 22 1.33 -3.11 -4.34
N GLU A 23 0.42 -3.91 -4.87
CA GLU A 23 -0.64 -3.48 -5.77
C GLU A 23 -1.96 -3.30 -5.01
N SER A 24 -2.77 -2.33 -5.43
CA SER A 24 -4.13 -2.18 -4.92
C SER A 24 -5.02 -3.30 -5.45
N GLU A 25 -5.71 -4.01 -4.57
CA GLU A 25 -6.67 -5.06 -4.97
C GLU A 25 -8.00 -4.50 -5.49
N VAL A 26 -8.29 -3.24 -5.16
CA VAL A 26 -9.53 -2.53 -5.49
C VAL A 26 -9.25 -1.19 -6.16
N SER A 27 -10.23 -0.68 -6.91
CA SER A 27 -10.24 0.70 -7.36
C SER A 27 -10.95 1.57 -6.31
N GLY A 28 -10.46 2.77 -6.05
CA GLY A 28 -11.03 3.65 -5.04
C GLY A 28 -10.13 4.81 -4.66
N THR A 29 -10.36 5.38 -3.48
CA THR A 29 -9.58 6.51 -2.95
C THR A 29 -8.85 6.12 -1.67
N VAL A 30 -7.54 6.40 -1.60
CA VAL A 30 -6.75 6.23 -0.37
C VAL A 30 -7.22 7.26 0.67
N VAL A 31 -7.85 6.79 1.74
CA VAL A 31 -8.37 7.63 2.82
C VAL A 31 -7.37 7.78 3.96
N LYS A 32 -6.48 6.79 4.16
CA LYS A 32 -5.46 6.84 5.20
C LYS A 32 -4.22 6.04 4.84
N VAL A 33 -3.05 6.60 5.12
CA VAL A 33 -1.77 5.91 5.09
C VAL A 33 -1.41 5.56 6.55
N MET A 34 -1.14 4.29 6.82
CA MET A 34 -0.91 3.76 8.18
C MET A 34 0.58 3.59 8.50
N VAL A 35 1.45 3.90 7.54
CA VAL A 35 2.90 3.73 7.63
C VAL A 35 3.63 4.94 7.07
N GLU A 36 4.77 5.28 7.67
CA GLU A 36 5.66 6.31 7.15
C GLU A 36 6.75 5.71 6.27
N ASN A 37 7.36 6.54 5.42
CA ASN A 37 8.47 6.11 4.59
C ASN A 37 9.65 5.64 5.47
N ALA A 38 10.31 4.55 5.07
CA ALA A 38 11.38 3.89 5.82
C ALA A 38 11.01 3.36 7.21
N GLN A 39 9.71 3.27 7.54
CA GLN A 39 9.25 2.60 8.75
C GLN A 39 9.28 1.08 8.56
N PRO A 40 9.80 0.30 9.53
CA PRO A 40 9.68 -1.15 9.52
C PRO A 40 8.21 -1.58 9.56
N VAL A 41 7.87 -2.60 8.79
CA VAL A 41 6.53 -3.19 8.75
C VAL A 41 6.59 -4.69 9.05
N GLU A 42 5.54 -5.20 9.68
CA GLU A 42 5.39 -6.62 10.01
C GLU A 42 4.45 -7.32 9.02
N TYR A 43 4.49 -8.66 9.02
CA TYR A 43 3.52 -9.46 8.29
C TYR A 43 2.10 -9.17 8.81
N ASP A 44 1.12 -9.14 7.91
CA ASP A 44 -0.29 -8.78 8.18
C ASP A 44 -0.52 -7.34 8.70
N GLN A 45 0.49 -6.46 8.68
CA GLN A 45 0.29 -5.06 9.04
C GLN A 45 -0.49 -4.30 7.97
N VAL A 46 -1.49 -3.52 8.40
CA VAL A 46 -2.26 -2.64 7.52
C VAL A 46 -1.39 -1.45 7.08
N LEU A 47 -1.25 -1.25 5.76
CA LEU A 47 -0.45 -0.18 5.17
C LEU A 47 -1.29 1.02 4.68
N PHE A 48 -2.41 0.72 4.00
CA PHE A 48 -3.30 1.72 3.42
C PHE A 48 -4.75 1.36 3.70
N VAL A 49 -5.56 2.37 3.97
CA VAL A 49 -7.02 2.25 3.99
C VAL A 49 -7.53 2.89 2.71
N VAL A 50 -8.23 2.09 1.90
CA VAL A 50 -8.83 2.51 0.64
C VAL A 50 -10.34 2.44 0.79
N GLU A 51 -11.03 3.51 0.43
CA GLU A 51 -12.47 3.53 0.23
C GLU A 51 -12.74 3.11 -1.22
N PRO A 52 -13.27 1.91 -1.48
CA PRO A 52 -13.53 1.44 -2.83
C PRO A 52 -14.65 2.25 -3.50
N ASP A 53 -14.53 2.45 -4.81
CA ASP A 53 -15.58 3.05 -5.65
C ASP A 53 -16.78 2.11 -5.86
#